data_AF-A0A963JSG7-F1
#
_entry.id   AF-A0A963JSG7-F1
#
_cell.length_a   1.000
_cell.length_b   1.000
_cell.length_c   1.000
_cell.angle_alpha   90.00
_cell.angle_beta   90.00
_cell.angle_gamma   90.00
#
_symmetry.space_group_name_H-M   'P 1'
#
loop_
_entity.id
_entity.type
_entity.pdbx_description
1 polymer ?
#
loop_
_entity_poly.entity_id
_entity_poly.type
_entity_poly.pdbx_seq_one_letter_code
_entity_poly.pdbx_strand_id
1 'polypeptide(L)'
;RRLVNLEGFGMPDNQPAKAPARSAEWMDQLKALQRGEMALKTYDGVDGVARRLMKTNPRLSQDKADWLAPHWAQPDAQGQWHILGDAAHKITNAQLFRLEEALAHYAAITAPTLAIEASDDSLGLWWKGRYTREQYHERLQSVPDCRTAQVVDAGHMLHHDQPQAVAALIASFLD
;
A
#
# COMPACT_ATOMS: atom_id res chain seq x y z
N ARG A 1 17.85 -11.24 12.05
CA ARG A 1 16.94 -10.22 11.48
C ARG A 1 15.70 -10.96 10.99
N ARG A 2 14.51 -10.40 11.17
CA ARG A 2 13.21 -10.99 10.79
C ARG A 2 12.43 -9.97 9.97
N LEU A 3 11.61 -10.43 9.02
CA LEU A 3 10.80 -9.58 8.16
C LEU A 3 9.31 -9.83 8.45
N VAL A 4 8.55 -8.76 8.67
CA VAL A 4 7.09 -8.83 8.72
C VAL A 4 6.54 -8.07 7.52
N ASN A 5 5.74 -8.76 6.71
CA ASN A 5 4.99 -8.19 5.61
C ASN A 5 3.52 -8.06 6.02
N LEU A 6 2.96 -6.85 5.99
CA LEU A 6 1.54 -6.60 6.24
C LEU A 6 0.87 -6.30 4.90
N GLU A 7 0.23 -7.30 4.30
CA GLU A 7 -0.48 -7.19 3.02
C GLU A 7 0.30 -6.55 1.85
N GLY A 8 1.63 -6.67 1.86
CA GLY A 8 2.45 -6.38 0.69
C GLY A 8 2.32 -7.50 -0.34
N PHE A 9 1.17 -7.55 -1.02
CA PHE A 9 0.87 -8.62 -1.98
C PHE A 9 1.69 -8.54 -3.27
N GLY A 10 2.10 -7.33 -3.66
CA GLY A 10 2.65 -7.06 -4.98
C GLY A 10 1.56 -6.83 -6.02
N MET A 11 1.89 -7.03 -7.30
CA MET A 11 1.06 -6.64 -8.44
C MET A 11 0.83 -7.80 -9.42
N PRO A 12 -0.22 -7.79 -10.26
CA PRO A 12 -0.35 -8.73 -11.38
C PRO A 12 0.81 -8.58 -12.36
N ASP A 13 1.16 -9.69 -13.02
CA ASP A 13 2.17 -9.68 -14.07
C ASP A 13 1.74 -8.82 -15.29
N ASN A 14 2.71 -8.40 -16.09
CA ASN A 14 2.49 -7.55 -17.25
C ASN A 14 3.16 -8.11 -18.51
N GLN A 15 2.43 -8.00 -19.63
CA GLN A 15 2.95 -8.35 -20.94
C GLN A 15 3.98 -7.31 -21.42
N PRO A 16 5.14 -7.73 -21.96
CA PRO A 16 6.16 -6.82 -22.48
C PRO A 16 5.66 -5.80 -23.49
N ALA A 17 4.67 -6.17 -24.30
CA ALA A 17 4.06 -5.30 -25.31
C ALA A 17 3.46 -4.00 -24.74
N LYS A 18 3.17 -3.92 -23.43
CA LYS A 18 2.69 -2.71 -22.76
C LYS A 18 3.79 -1.68 -22.47
N ALA A 19 5.06 -2.06 -22.58
CA ALA A 19 6.18 -1.21 -22.17
C ALA A 19 6.25 0.12 -22.94
N PRO A 20 6.07 0.18 -24.28
CA PRO A 20 6.13 1.46 -24.99
C PRO A 20 5.06 2.45 -24.54
N ALA A 21 3.81 1.98 -24.37
CA ALA A 21 2.70 2.80 -23.89
C ALA A 21 2.94 3.27 -22.45
N ARG A 22 3.49 2.40 -21.59
CA ARG A 22 3.86 2.78 -20.21
C ARG A 22 4.90 3.89 -20.19
N SER A 23 5.94 3.79 -21.02
CA SER A 23 6.99 4.83 -21.11
C SER A 23 6.42 6.16 -21.58
N ALA A 24 5.52 6.15 -22.58
CA ALA A 24 4.84 7.35 -23.04
C ALA A 24 4.00 7.99 -21.93
N GLU A 25 3.16 7.21 -21.25
CA GLU A 25 2.34 7.67 -20.12
C GLU A 25 3.20 8.29 -19.01
N TRP A 26 4.29 7.62 -18.62
CA TRP A 26 5.22 8.14 -17.62
C TRP A 26 5.83 9.50 -18.03
N MET A 27 6.28 9.64 -19.28
CA MET A 27 6.82 10.91 -19.79
C MET A 27 5.77 12.02 -19.78
N ASP A 28 4.53 11.72 -20.13
CA ASP A 28 3.46 12.72 -20.13
C ASP A 28 3.07 13.13 -18.70
N GLN A 29 3.03 12.19 -17.76
CA GLN A 29 2.81 12.47 -16.34
C GLN A 29 3.94 13.27 -15.71
N LEU A 30 5.20 13.03 -16.11
CA LEU A 30 6.33 13.89 -15.69
C LEU A 30 6.15 15.33 -16.14
N LYS A 31 5.75 15.55 -17.41
CA LYS A 31 5.48 16.90 -17.91
C LYS A 31 4.30 17.54 -17.17
N ALA A 32 3.25 16.78 -16.87
CA ALA A 32 2.10 17.26 -16.09
C ALA A 32 2.49 17.66 -14.67
N LEU A 33 3.34 16.88 -14.00
CA LEU A 33 3.90 17.23 -12.69
C LEU A 33 4.69 18.55 -12.76
N GLN A 34 5.58 18.69 -13.75
CA GLN A 34 6.37 19.92 -13.94
C GLN A 34 5.50 21.16 -14.18
N ARG A 35 4.33 20.99 -14.82
CA ARG A 35 3.33 22.05 -15.00
C ARG A 35 2.45 22.30 -13.76
N GLY A 36 2.60 21.52 -12.69
CA GLY A 36 1.82 21.65 -11.45
C GLY A 36 0.42 21.04 -11.52
N GLU A 37 0.09 20.30 -12.57
CA GLU A 37 -1.27 19.77 -12.82
C GLU A 37 -1.63 18.59 -11.89
N MET A 38 -0.65 18.03 -11.19
CA MET A 38 -0.80 16.87 -10.31
C MET A 38 -0.88 17.24 -8.82
N ALA A 39 -1.06 18.52 -8.49
CA ALA A 39 -1.11 19.01 -7.11
C ALA A 39 -2.01 18.17 -6.20
N LEU A 40 -1.60 18.01 -4.94
CA LEU A 40 -2.43 17.36 -3.93
C LEU A 40 -3.53 18.32 -3.48
N LYS A 41 -4.68 17.74 -3.09
CA LYS A 41 -5.80 18.50 -2.58
C LYS A 41 -5.45 19.11 -1.22
N THR A 42 -5.80 20.38 -1.03
CA THR A 42 -5.78 21.07 0.27
C THR A 42 -7.12 20.95 0.98
N TYR A 43 -7.12 21.21 2.28
CA TYR A 43 -8.30 21.13 3.14
C TYR A 43 -8.41 22.38 4.01
N ASP A 44 -9.62 22.86 4.26
CA ASP A 44 -9.84 24.06 5.09
C ASP A 44 -9.47 23.87 6.57
N GLY A 45 -9.28 22.62 7.01
CA GLY A 45 -8.97 22.27 8.39
C GLY A 45 -8.54 20.82 8.53
N VAL A 46 -7.95 20.50 9.69
CA VAL A 46 -7.51 19.14 10.03
C VAL A 46 -8.66 18.12 9.98
N ASP A 47 -9.88 18.52 10.34
CA ASP A 47 -11.07 17.67 10.23
C ASP A 47 -11.38 17.26 8.78
N GLY A 48 -11.02 18.09 7.80
CA GLY A 48 -11.12 17.76 6.38
C GLY A 48 -10.19 16.60 6.00
N VAL A 49 -9.00 16.56 6.60
CA VAL A 49 -8.04 15.46 6.44
C VAL A 49 -8.55 14.20 7.15
N ALA A 50 -9.09 14.32 8.37
CA ALA A 50 -9.69 13.20 9.09
C ALA A 50 -10.86 12.57 8.31
N ARG A 51 -11.78 13.38 7.77
CA ARG A 51 -12.87 12.90 6.90
C ARG A 51 -12.35 12.19 5.65
N ARG A 52 -11.25 12.67 5.06
CA ARG A 52 -10.61 12.02 3.90
C ARG A 52 -10.05 10.65 4.29
N LEU A 53 -9.34 10.58 5.42
CA LEU A 53 -8.78 9.32 5.96
C LEU A 53 -9.88 8.27 6.15
N MET A 54 -10.99 8.63 6.80
CA MET A 54 -12.13 7.74 7.01
C MET A 54 -12.85 7.38 5.71
N LYS A 55 -12.91 8.31 4.73
CA LYS A 55 -13.45 7.99 3.40
C LYS A 55 -12.63 6.91 2.69
N THR A 56 -11.31 6.94 2.82
CA THR A 56 -10.41 5.96 2.20
C THR A 56 -10.28 4.67 3.02
N ASN A 57 -10.46 4.74 4.34
CA ASN A 57 -10.52 3.59 5.23
C ASN A 57 -11.79 3.68 6.10
N PRO A 58 -12.94 3.14 5.64
CA PRO A 58 -14.22 3.22 6.37
C PRO A 58 -14.21 2.58 7.76
N ARG A 59 -13.24 1.70 8.04
CA ARG A 59 -13.04 1.05 9.34
C ARG A 59 -12.22 1.89 10.32
N LEU A 60 -11.63 2.99 9.87
CA LEU A 60 -10.91 3.91 10.74
C LEU A 60 -11.92 4.71 11.60
N SER A 61 -11.84 4.53 12.91
CA SER A 61 -12.67 5.29 13.85
C SER A 61 -12.30 6.77 13.87
N GLN A 62 -13.26 7.62 14.24
CA GLN A 62 -13.08 9.08 14.26
C GLN A 62 -11.91 9.52 15.13
N ASP A 63 -11.79 8.96 16.35
CA ASP A 63 -10.71 9.28 17.29
C ASP A 63 -9.31 8.99 16.70
N LYS A 64 -9.16 7.87 15.99
CA LYS A 64 -7.90 7.53 15.29
C LYS A 64 -7.65 8.44 14.09
N ALA A 65 -8.70 8.80 13.35
CA ALA A 65 -8.59 9.71 12.22
C ALA A 65 -8.17 11.12 12.67
N ASP A 66 -8.73 11.60 13.76
CA ASP A 66 -8.39 12.90 14.38
C ASP A 66 -6.95 12.90 14.89
N TRP A 67 -6.51 11.79 15.49
CA TRP A 67 -5.11 11.64 15.91
C TRP A 67 -4.15 11.57 14.72
N LEU A 68 -4.51 10.87 13.63
CA LEU A 68 -3.63 10.67 12.48
C LEU A 68 -3.54 11.92 11.58
N ALA A 69 -4.63 12.66 11.42
CA ALA A 69 -4.72 13.83 10.54
C ALA A 69 -3.57 14.86 10.71
N PRO A 70 -3.18 15.29 11.93
CA PRO A 70 -2.07 16.23 12.11
C PRO A 70 -0.68 15.64 11.85
N HIS A 71 -0.56 14.31 11.78
CA HIS A 71 0.69 13.64 11.38
C HIS A 71 0.76 13.43 9.86
N TRP A 72 -0.39 13.50 9.18
CA TRP A 72 -0.53 13.31 7.74
C TRP A 72 -0.55 14.61 6.96
N ALA A 73 -0.76 15.74 7.63
CA ALA A 73 -0.92 17.05 7.01
C ALA A 73 -0.44 18.17 7.93
N GLN A 74 -0.11 19.31 7.34
CA GLN A 74 0.29 20.52 8.07
C GLN A 74 -0.42 21.76 7.51
N PRO A 75 -0.75 22.76 8.35
CA PRO A 75 -1.28 24.03 7.87
C PRO A 75 -0.20 24.87 7.18
N ASP A 76 -0.58 25.62 6.16
CA ASP A 76 0.22 26.70 5.60
C ASP A 76 -0.02 28.05 6.32
N ALA A 77 0.64 29.10 5.85
CA ALA A 77 0.50 30.45 6.39
C ALA A 77 -0.91 31.06 6.24
N GLN A 78 -1.75 30.49 5.37
CA GLN A 78 -3.14 30.88 5.13
C GLN A 78 -4.14 30.01 5.91
N GLY A 79 -3.65 29.03 6.68
CA GLY A 79 -4.46 28.10 7.46
C GLY A 79 -5.01 26.91 6.67
N GLN A 80 -4.64 26.75 5.40
CA GLN A 80 -5.01 25.59 4.60
C GLN A 80 -4.13 24.40 4.95
N TRP A 81 -4.72 23.22 5.07
CA TRP A 81 -4.03 21.99 5.43
C TRP A 81 -3.57 21.23 4.19
N HIS A 82 -2.27 20.98 4.12
CA HIS A 82 -1.58 20.28 3.03
C HIS A 82 -1.17 18.89 3.48
N ILE A 83 -1.49 17.88 2.67
CA ILE A 83 -1.00 16.51 2.91
C ILE A 83 0.52 16.50 2.80
N LEU A 84 1.20 15.88 3.75
CA LEU A 84 2.65 15.67 3.79
C LEU A 84 3.08 14.55 2.82
N GLY A 85 2.73 14.71 1.55
CA GLY A 85 3.10 13.80 0.47
C GLY A 85 3.53 14.58 -0.76
N ASP A 86 4.33 13.94 -1.62
CA ASP A 86 4.74 14.54 -2.88
C ASP A 86 3.79 14.11 -4.00
N ALA A 87 3.33 15.08 -4.80
CA ALA A 87 2.48 14.85 -5.97
C ALA A 87 3.09 13.87 -6.99
N ALA A 88 4.42 13.74 -7.04
CA ALA A 88 5.15 12.78 -7.86
C ALA A 88 4.76 11.33 -7.58
N HIS A 89 4.22 11.00 -6.40
CA HIS A 89 3.72 9.65 -6.10
C HIS A 89 2.48 9.25 -6.91
N LYS A 90 1.86 10.20 -7.63
CA LYS A 90 0.80 9.90 -8.60
C LYS A 90 1.34 9.40 -9.95
N ILE A 91 2.63 9.58 -10.20
CA ILE A 91 3.26 9.19 -11.47
C ILE A 91 3.41 7.66 -11.51
N THR A 92 3.01 7.06 -12.62
CA THR A 92 3.19 5.64 -12.90
C THR A 92 4.68 5.31 -13.04
N ASN A 93 5.12 4.15 -12.56
CA ASN A 93 6.50 3.73 -12.78
C ASN A 93 6.79 3.52 -14.27
N ALA A 94 7.93 4.04 -14.74
CA ALA A 94 8.39 3.89 -16.11
C ALA A 94 8.53 2.41 -16.52
N GLN A 95 8.96 1.57 -15.57
CA GLN A 95 9.11 0.13 -15.77
C GLN A 95 7.80 -0.61 -15.42
N LEU A 96 7.53 -1.66 -16.18
CA LEU A 96 6.47 -2.60 -15.85
C LEU A 96 6.89 -3.47 -14.67
N PHE A 97 5.95 -3.80 -13.80
CA PHE A 97 6.16 -4.89 -12.85
C PHE A 97 6.33 -6.20 -13.62
N ARG A 98 7.43 -6.92 -13.34
CA ARG A 98 7.75 -8.24 -13.88
C ARG A 98 7.68 -9.26 -12.76
N LEU A 99 6.81 -10.25 -12.92
CA LEU A 99 6.66 -11.28 -11.90
C LEU A 99 7.97 -12.06 -11.68
N GLU A 100 8.65 -12.45 -12.75
CA GLU A 100 9.90 -13.22 -12.66
C GLU A 100 10.99 -12.50 -11.86
N GLU A 101 11.12 -11.17 -12.03
CA GLU A 101 12.05 -10.35 -11.25
C GLU A 101 11.65 -10.31 -9.77
N ALA A 102 10.35 -10.14 -9.47
CA ALA A 102 9.85 -10.16 -8.10
C ALA A 102 10.08 -11.51 -7.41
N LEU A 103 9.85 -12.62 -8.12
CA LEU A 103 10.11 -13.97 -7.59
C LEU A 103 11.60 -14.21 -7.35
N ALA A 104 12.48 -13.72 -8.23
CA ALA A 104 13.93 -13.77 -8.01
C ALA A 104 14.35 -12.98 -6.75
N HIS A 105 13.73 -11.82 -6.50
CA HIS A 105 13.93 -11.08 -5.25
C HIS A 105 13.42 -11.86 -4.04
N TYR A 106 12.24 -12.49 -4.12
CA TYR A 106 11.69 -13.31 -3.04
C TYR A 106 12.60 -14.49 -2.70
N ALA A 107 13.16 -15.17 -3.70
CA ALA A 107 14.13 -16.25 -3.51
C ALA A 107 15.42 -15.81 -2.84
N ALA A 108 15.80 -14.53 -2.95
CA ALA A 108 16.97 -13.97 -2.29
C ALA A 108 16.71 -13.54 -0.82
N ILE A 109 15.47 -13.58 -0.35
CA ILE A 109 15.14 -13.23 1.03
C ILE A 109 15.65 -14.35 1.96
N THR A 110 16.68 -14.02 2.75
CA THR A 110 17.28 -14.95 3.73
C THR A 110 16.74 -14.74 5.15
N ALA A 111 16.02 -13.65 5.40
CA ALA A 111 15.41 -13.41 6.70
C ALA A 111 14.13 -14.25 6.83
N PRO A 112 13.89 -14.91 7.99
CA PRO A 112 12.60 -15.48 8.28
C PRO A 112 11.51 -14.43 8.07
N THR A 113 10.46 -14.79 7.34
CA THR A 113 9.39 -13.88 6.93
C THR A 113 8.04 -14.31 7.47
N LEU A 114 7.32 -13.38 8.08
CA LEU A 114 5.90 -13.53 8.39
C LEU A 114 5.09 -12.64 7.45
N ALA A 115 4.25 -13.26 6.61
CA ALA A 115 3.27 -12.59 5.77
C ALA A 115 1.90 -12.59 6.48
N ILE A 116 1.43 -11.41 6.87
CA ILE A 116 0.13 -11.23 7.51
C ILE A 116 -0.85 -10.67 6.48
N GLU A 117 -1.98 -11.34 6.31
CA GLU A 117 -3.08 -10.94 5.45
C GLU A 117 -4.39 -10.77 6.24
N ALA A 118 -5.31 -9.99 5.71
CA ALA A 118 -6.62 -9.77 6.31
C ALA A 118 -7.64 -10.85 5.86
N SER A 119 -8.80 -10.89 6.51
CA SER A 119 -9.88 -11.80 6.10
C SER A 119 -10.58 -11.36 4.83
N ASP A 120 -10.73 -10.05 4.65
CA ASP A 120 -11.45 -9.49 3.50
C ASP A 120 -10.56 -9.57 2.25
N ASP A 121 -11.12 -10.00 1.11
CA ASP A 121 -10.39 -10.15 -0.15
C ASP A 121 -10.16 -8.81 -0.87
N SER A 122 -9.22 -8.02 -0.33
CA SER A 122 -8.80 -6.75 -0.93
C SER A 122 -8.14 -6.96 -2.31
N LEU A 123 -7.44 -8.09 -2.50
CA LEU A 123 -6.74 -8.42 -3.74
C LEU A 123 -7.70 -8.59 -4.93
N GLY A 124 -8.73 -9.41 -4.76
CA GLY A 124 -9.75 -9.66 -5.79
C GLY A 124 -10.47 -8.37 -6.18
N LEU A 125 -10.80 -7.53 -5.20
CA LEU A 125 -11.45 -6.22 -5.41
C LEU A 125 -10.56 -5.25 -6.19
N TRP A 126 -9.30 -5.10 -5.81
CA TRP A 126 -8.38 -4.13 -6.43
C TRP A 126 -7.96 -4.51 -7.83
N TRP A 127 -7.64 -5.78 -8.06
CA TRP A 127 -7.13 -6.24 -9.35
C TRP A 127 -8.20 -6.80 -10.26
N LYS A 128 -9.48 -6.78 -9.84
CA LYS A 128 -10.62 -7.28 -10.60
C LYS A 128 -10.36 -8.70 -11.14
N GLY A 129 -9.84 -9.56 -10.28
CA GLY A 129 -9.49 -10.96 -10.60
C GLY A 129 -8.20 -11.16 -11.41
N ARG A 130 -7.47 -10.11 -11.81
CA ARG A 130 -6.18 -10.25 -12.50
C ARG A 130 -5.06 -10.76 -11.59
N TYR A 131 -5.26 -10.67 -10.28
CA TYR A 131 -4.36 -11.18 -9.27
C TYR A 131 -5.18 -11.67 -8.09
N THR A 132 -5.03 -12.95 -7.73
CA THR A 132 -5.82 -13.58 -6.68
C THR A 132 -4.96 -13.88 -5.44
N ARG A 133 -5.63 -14.15 -4.31
CA ARG A 133 -4.97 -14.54 -3.07
C ARG A 133 -4.23 -15.89 -3.21
N GLU A 134 -4.76 -16.82 -3.99
CA GLU A 134 -4.09 -18.09 -4.30
C GLU A 134 -2.78 -17.84 -5.05
N GLN A 135 -2.80 -16.96 -6.05
CA GLN A 135 -1.58 -16.56 -6.77
C GLN A 135 -0.58 -15.83 -5.86
N TYR A 136 -1.07 -15.07 -4.88
CA TYR A 136 -0.19 -14.48 -3.86
C TYR A 136 0.51 -15.55 -3.02
N HIS A 137 -0.25 -16.52 -2.50
CA HIS A 137 0.31 -17.64 -1.74
C HIS A 137 1.28 -18.49 -2.56
N GLU A 138 0.98 -18.74 -3.84
CA GLU A 138 1.90 -19.42 -4.76
C GLU A 138 3.23 -18.66 -4.88
N ARG A 139 3.19 -17.33 -5.06
CA ARG A 139 4.41 -16.51 -5.16
C ARG A 139 5.20 -16.50 -3.85
N LEU A 140 4.53 -16.50 -2.70
CA LEU A 140 5.21 -16.56 -1.39
C LEU A 140 6.02 -17.84 -1.18
N GLN A 141 5.71 -18.94 -1.87
CA GLN A 141 6.51 -20.16 -1.83
C GLN A 141 7.94 -19.96 -2.35
N SER A 142 8.19 -18.86 -3.10
CA SER A 142 9.55 -18.50 -3.52
C SER A 142 10.39 -17.93 -2.38
N VAL A 143 9.80 -17.52 -1.25
CA VAL A 143 10.54 -17.10 -0.06
C VAL A 143 10.91 -18.34 0.76
N PRO A 144 12.21 -18.66 0.98
CA PRO A 144 12.63 -19.93 1.56
C PRO A 144 12.10 -20.24 2.97
N ASP A 145 11.98 -19.22 3.83
CA ASP A 145 11.41 -19.33 5.18
C ASP A 145 10.29 -18.30 5.33
N CYS A 146 9.09 -18.71 4.95
CA CYS A 146 7.90 -17.87 4.96
C CYS A 146 6.75 -18.56 5.70
N ARG A 147 6.13 -17.82 6.61
CA ARG A 147 4.90 -18.22 7.31
C ARG A 147 3.80 -17.24 6.96
N THR A 148 2.58 -17.74 6.83
CA THR A 148 1.40 -16.90 6.63
C THR A 148 0.55 -16.86 7.90
N ALA A 149 -0.05 -15.72 8.17
CA ALA A 149 -1.04 -15.56 9.23
C ALA A 149 -2.19 -14.69 8.72
N GLN A 150 -3.40 -14.97 9.20
CA GLN A 150 -4.58 -14.20 8.83
C GLN A 150 -5.12 -13.43 10.04
N VAL A 151 -5.47 -12.16 9.82
CA VAL A 151 -6.21 -11.34 10.78
C VAL A 151 -7.67 -11.28 10.36
N VAL A 152 -8.54 -11.79 11.24
CA VAL A 152 -9.99 -11.84 11.01
C VAL A 152 -10.63 -10.49 11.30
N ASP A 153 -11.73 -10.17 10.61
CA ASP A 153 -12.48 -8.91 10.74
C ASP A 153 -11.61 -7.68 10.45
N ALA A 154 -10.81 -7.79 9.38
CA ALA A 154 -9.94 -6.73 8.89
C ALA A 154 -10.01 -6.65 7.37
N GLY A 155 -9.87 -5.41 6.86
CA GLY A 155 -9.56 -5.12 5.47
C GLY A 155 -8.08 -4.78 5.30
N HIS A 156 -7.75 -4.08 4.21
CA HIS A 156 -6.36 -3.89 3.81
C HIS A 156 -5.46 -3.25 4.87
N MET A 157 -6.01 -2.26 5.58
CA MET A 157 -5.29 -1.58 6.65
C MET A 157 -5.46 -2.36 7.96
N LEU A 158 -5.09 -3.65 7.98
CA LEU A 158 -5.36 -4.55 9.12
C LEU A 158 -4.82 -4.05 10.46
N HIS A 159 -3.75 -3.24 10.45
CA HIS A 159 -3.16 -2.62 11.63
C HIS A 159 -4.00 -1.44 12.16
N HIS A 160 -4.84 -0.82 11.34
CA HIS A 160 -5.85 0.14 11.79
C HIS A 160 -7.07 -0.57 12.38
N ASP A 161 -7.48 -1.68 11.74
CA ASP A 161 -8.72 -2.40 12.03
C ASP A 161 -8.58 -3.27 13.28
N GLN A 162 -7.51 -4.07 13.35
CA GLN A 162 -7.23 -5.03 14.43
C GLN A 162 -5.80 -4.86 14.99
N PRO A 163 -5.47 -3.68 15.55
CA PRO A 163 -4.09 -3.37 15.97
C PRO A 163 -3.52 -4.36 16.98
N GLN A 164 -4.34 -4.84 17.93
CA GLN A 164 -3.90 -5.79 18.96
C GLN A 164 -3.58 -7.16 18.37
N ALA A 165 -4.39 -7.66 17.44
CA ALA A 165 -4.16 -8.95 16.78
C ALA A 165 -2.89 -8.90 15.93
N VAL A 166 -2.70 -7.83 15.16
CA VAL A 166 -1.46 -7.61 14.39
C VAL A 166 -0.25 -7.52 15.31
N ALA A 167 -0.32 -6.74 16.39
CA ALA A 167 0.78 -6.60 17.34
C ALA A 167 1.17 -7.93 18.00
N ALA A 168 0.18 -8.76 18.36
CA ALA A 168 0.43 -10.08 18.94
C ALA A 168 1.16 -11.03 17.97
N LEU A 169 0.73 -11.05 16.69
CA LEU A 169 1.41 -11.83 15.65
C LEU A 169 2.85 -11.36 15.42
N ILE A 170 3.07 -10.04 15.39
CA ILE A 170 4.40 -9.45 15.24
C ILE A 170 5.28 -9.82 16.44
N ALA A 171 4.80 -9.58 17.67
CA ALA A 171 5.57 -9.86 18.88
C ALA A 171 5.97 -11.35 18.95
N SER A 172 5.00 -12.26 18.78
CA SER A 172 5.25 -13.71 18.80
C SER A 172 6.23 -14.17 17.71
N PHE A 173 6.34 -13.45 16.61
CA PHE A 173 7.30 -13.77 15.56
C PHE A 173 8.69 -13.19 15.83
N LEU A 174 8.74 -12.02 16.47
CA LEU A 174 9.97 -11.30 16.79
C LEU A 174 10.68 -11.80 18.04
N ASP A 175 9.99 -12.56 18.91
CA ASP A 175 10.59 -13.34 19.98
C ASP A 175 11.41 -14.51 19.39
#